data_AF-A0A0B7K7T1-F1
#
_entry.id   AF-A0A0B7K7T1-F1
#
_cell.length_a   1.000
_cell.length_b   1.000
_cell.length_c   1.000
_cell.angle_alpha   90.00
_cell.angle_beta   90.00
_cell.angle_gamma   90.00
#
_symmetry.space_group_name_H-M   'P 1'
#
loop_
_entity.id
_entity.type
_entity.pdbx_description
1 polymer ?
#
loop_
_entity_poly.entity_id
_entity_poly.type
_entity_poly.pdbx_seq_one_letter_code
_entity_poly.pdbx_strand_id
1 'polypeptide(L)'
;MSQEEQHVSMKHSTATRGRKQLVLAAITTLTLTVAWGLSDITNGNNLASTLAALNYVFWNGILISKRIWLFMLPMPNSLGEPIQLEEDTTSWHAKSPGYQYILVGENGAKRFLQRHHGKQLGITDAYSNIENAEMRSDSLRYLVLNIGGGVHTDTDTFPVKAIDDRVPIEHRD
;
A
#
# COMPACT_ATOMS: atom_id res chain seq x y z
N MET A 1 -19.34 -1.10 54.81
CA MET A 1 -18.64 -1.45 53.57
C MET A 1 -17.55 -0.42 53.36
N SER A 2 -16.29 -0.84 53.47
CA SER A 2 -15.12 0.05 53.52
C SER A 2 -14.83 0.64 52.13
N GLN A 3 -14.27 1.85 52.05
CA GLN A 3 -13.88 2.47 50.77
C GLN A 3 -12.92 1.58 49.95
N GLU A 4 -12.19 0.70 50.63
CA GLU A 4 -11.29 -0.28 50.02
C GLU A 4 -12.04 -1.35 49.19
N GLU A 5 -13.23 -1.76 49.63
CA GLU A 5 -14.07 -2.76 48.93
C GLU A 5 -14.68 -2.18 47.64
N GLN A 6 -15.00 -0.88 47.63
CA GLN A 6 -15.51 -0.20 46.44
C GLN A 6 -14.41 -0.01 45.38
N HIS A 7 -13.17 0.25 45.79
CA HIS A 7 -12.05 0.44 44.87
C HIS A 7 -11.60 -0.89 44.21
N VAL A 8 -11.68 -2.02 44.92
CA VAL A 8 -11.39 -3.36 44.37
C VAL A 8 -12.49 -3.80 43.39
N SER A 9 -13.77 -3.56 43.72
CA SER A 9 -14.90 -3.89 42.83
C SER A 9 -14.86 -3.10 41.51
N MET A 10 -14.49 -1.82 41.56
CA MET A 10 -14.34 -0.99 40.36
C MET A 10 -13.20 -1.47 39.44
N LYS A 11 -12.06 -1.88 40.00
CA LYS A 11 -10.92 -2.44 39.23
C LYS A 11 -11.25 -3.78 38.57
N HIS A 12 -12.01 -4.65 39.24
CA HIS A 12 -12.45 -5.91 38.64
C HIS A 12 -13.50 -5.71 37.54
N SER A 13 -14.41 -4.74 37.69
CA SER A 13 -15.41 -4.41 36.66
C SER A 13 -14.78 -3.88 35.37
N THR A 14 -13.81 -2.96 35.47
CA THR A 14 -13.12 -2.38 34.30
C THR A 14 -12.20 -3.39 33.59
N ALA A 15 -11.48 -4.23 34.33
CA ALA A 15 -10.65 -5.29 33.77
C ALA A 15 -11.47 -6.32 32.97
N THR A 16 -12.66 -6.69 33.48
CA THR A 16 -13.56 -7.65 32.81
C THR A 16 -14.19 -7.06 31.55
N ARG A 17 -14.48 -5.75 31.55
CA ARG A 17 -15.00 -5.01 30.38
C ARG A 17 -13.95 -4.87 29.27
N GLY A 18 -12.70 -4.57 29.62
CA GLY A 18 -11.58 -4.51 28.67
C GLY A 18 -11.32 -5.86 27.99
N ARG A 19 -11.37 -6.96 28.76
CA ARG A 19 -11.16 -8.32 28.24
C ARG A 19 -12.27 -8.76 27.26
N LYS A 20 -13.52 -8.37 27.53
CA LYS A 20 -14.67 -8.61 26.63
C LYS A 20 -14.56 -7.80 25.33
N GLN A 21 -14.12 -6.55 25.40
CA GLN A 21 -13.91 -5.73 24.20
C GLN A 21 -12.75 -6.23 23.32
N LEU A 22 -11.68 -6.72 23.92
CA LEU A 22 -10.55 -7.32 23.20
C LEU A 22 -10.93 -8.62 22.48
N VAL A 23 -11.75 -9.47 23.13
CA VAL A 23 -12.30 -10.68 22.50
C VAL A 23 -13.25 -10.31 21.35
N LEU A 24 -14.11 -9.30 21.53
CA LEU A 24 -15.01 -8.85 20.46
C LEU A 24 -14.25 -8.28 19.26
N ALA A 25 -13.19 -7.49 19.51
CA ALA A 25 -12.34 -6.96 18.46
C ALA A 25 -11.65 -8.08 17.68
N ALA A 26 -11.06 -9.06 18.38
CA ALA A 26 -10.42 -10.21 17.75
C ALA A 26 -11.38 -11.05 16.91
N ILE A 27 -12.61 -11.28 17.39
CA ILE A 27 -13.66 -11.99 16.64
C ILE A 27 -14.05 -11.18 15.40
N THR A 28 -14.23 -9.87 15.53
CA THR A 28 -14.60 -9.00 14.39
C THR A 28 -13.52 -9.01 13.32
N THR A 29 -12.25 -8.89 13.71
CA THR A 29 -11.12 -8.98 12.78
C THR A 29 -11.08 -10.34 12.10
N LEU A 30 -11.23 -11.44 12.84
CA LEU A 30 -11.25 -12.79 12.28
C LEU A 30 -12.41 -12.97 11.28
N THR A 31 -13.61 -12.47 11.61
CA THR A 31 -14.77 -12.57 10.71
C THR A 31 -14.59 -11.74 9.44
N LEU A 32 -13.99 -10.55 9.53
CA LEU A 32 -13.71 -9.73 8.34
C LEU A 32 -12.63 -10.38 7.46
N THR A 33 -11.59 -10.96 8.04
CA THR A 33 -10.55 -11.68 7.29
C THR A 33 -11.10 -12.92 6.60
N VAL A 34 -11.97 -13.69 7.28
CA VAL A 34 -12.64 -14.85 6.69
C VAL A 34 -13.62 -14.43 5.59
N ALA A 35 -14.40 -13.36 5.79
CA ALA A 35 -15.32 -12.85 4.78
C ALA A 35 -14.59 -12.35 3.52
N TRP A 36 -13.45 -11.67 3.69
CA TRP A 36 -12.63 -11.23 2.56
C TRP A 36 -12.01 -12.42 1.82
N GLY A 37 -11.46 -13.41 2.54
CA GLY A 37 -10.94 -14.64 1.94
C GLY A 37 -12.00 -15.48 1.22
N LEU A 38 -13.24 -15.51 1.73
CA LEU A 38 -14.38 -16.16 1.05
C LEU A 38 -14.79 -15.42 -0.24
N SER A 39 -14.68 -14.09 -0.27
CA SER A 39 -14.94 -13.30 -1.48
C SER A 39 -13.91 -13.57 -2.58
N ASP A 40 -12.65 -13.82 -2.21
CA ASP A 40 -11.57 -14.19 -3.13
C ASP A 40 -11.80 -15.56 -3.79
N ILE A 41 -12.37 -16.53 -3.05
CA ILE A 41 -12.75 -17.86 -3.58
C ILE A 41 -13.80 -17.72 -4.67
N THR A 42 -14.81 -16.88 -4.44
CA THR A 42 -15.86 -16.65 -5.43
C THR A 42 -15.36 -15.95 -6.69
N ASN A 43 -14.22 -15.25 -6.60
CA ASN A 43 -13.55 -14.59 -7.72
C ASN A 43 -12.50 -15.48 -8.42
N GLY A 44 -12.35 -16.74 -8.02
CA GLY A 44 -11.46 -17.71 -8.67
C GLY A 44 -10.02 -17.73 -8.16
N ASN A 45 -9.74 -17.11 -7.02
CA ASN A 45 -8.44 -17.20 -6.36
C ASN A 45 -8.36 -18.47 -5.48
N ASN A 46 -7.21 -19.13 -5.43
CA ASN A 46 -7.03 -20.37 -4.65
C ASN A 46 -6.92 -20.04 -3.15
N LEU A 47 -7.79 -20.63 -2.30
CA LEU A 47 -7.72 -20.56 -0.83
C LEU A 47 -6.32 -20.75 -0.27
N ALA A 48 -5.57 -21.69 -0.83
CA ALA A 48 -4.22 -21.99 -0.40
C ALA A 48 -3.27 -20.81 -0.65
N SER A 49 -3.42 -20.09 -1.76
CA SER A 49 -2.61 -18.89 -2.04
C SER A 49 -2.97 -17.72 -1.13
N THR A 50 -4.25 -17.49 -0.85
CA THR A 50 -4.68 -16.42 0.07
C THR A 50 -4.23 -16.71 1.50
N LEU A 51 -4.39 -17.95 1.97
CA LEU A 51 -3.93 -18.35 3.30
C LEU A 51 -2.40 -18.35 3.41
N ALA A 52 -1.67 -18.77 2.38
CA ALA A 52 -0.21 -18.69 2.36
C ALA A 52 0.27 -17.23 2.39
N ALA A 53 -0.35 -16.34 1.62
CA ALA A 53 -0.03 -14.91 1.63
C ALA A 53 -0.32 -14.29 3.00
N LEU A 54 -1.48 -14.58 3.60
CA LEU A 54 -1.82 -14.10 4.95
C LEU A 54 -0.83 -14.64 5.98
N ASN A 55 -0.51 -15.94 5.94
CA ASN A 55 0.42 -16.55 6.88
C ASN A 55 1.84 -15.98 6.72
N TYR A 56 2.28 -15.73 5.49
CA TYR A 56 3.56 -15.08 5.22
C TYR A 56 3.60 -13.65 5.76
N VAL A 57 2.56 -12.86 5.48
CA VAL A 57 2.40 -11.49 5.99
C VAL A 57 2.40 -11.46 7.53
N PHE A 58 1.68 -12.40 8.14
CA PHE A 58 1.47 -12.42 9.59
C PHE A 58 2.71 -12.89 10.36
N TRP A 59 3.50 -13.82 9.79
CA TRP A 59 4.65 -14.42 10.48
C TRP A 59 6.01 -13.87 10.06
N ASN A 60 6.17 -13.37 8.82
CA ASN A 60 7.47 -12.97 8.27
C ASN A 60 7.60 -11.46 8.00
N GLY A 61 6.53 -10.68 8.20
CA GLY A 61 6.49 -9.28 7.80
C GLY A 61 6.39 -9.11 6.27
N ILE A 62 5.87 -7.97 5.81
CA ILE A 62 5.85 -7.64 4.39
C ILE A 62 7.21 -7.07 4.03
N LEU A 63 7.98 -7.77 3.21
CA LEU A 63 9.18 -7.22 2.59
C LEU A 63 8.77 -6.22 1.49
N ILE A 64 9.38 -5.04 1.51
CA ILE A 64 9.17 -4.02 0.49
C ILE A 64 10.02 -4.41 -0.72
N SER A 65 9.35 -4.68 -1.83
CA SER A 65 10.00 -5.01 -3.09
C SER A 65 10.99 -3.92 -3.51
N LYS A 66 12.16 -4.29 -4.03
CA LYS A 66 13.17 -3.37 -4.57
C LYS A 66 12.78 -2.73 -5.91
N ARG A 67 11.68 -1.99 -5.90
CA ARG A 67 11.13 -1.23 -7.04
C ARG A 67 10.86 0.19 -6.63
N ILE A 68 11.25 1.13 -7.50
CA ILE A 68 10.99 2.56 -7.37
C ILE A 68 10.07 2.95 -8.51
N TRP A 69 8.86 3.37 -8.15
CA TRP A 69 7.85 3.84 -9.07
C TRP A 69 7.96 5.35 -9.22
N LEU A 70 7.92 5.81 -10.46
CA LEU A 70 7.82 7.22 -10.83
C LEU A 70 6.61 7.40 -11.74
N PHE A 71 5.84 8.46 -11.52
CA PHE A 71 4.64 8.76 -12.31
C PHE A 71 4.81 10.07 -13.05
N MET A 72 4.67 10.02 -14.37
CA MET A 72 4.80 11.20 -15.22
C MET A 72 3.63 11.22 -16.20
N LEU A 73 2.53 11.81 -15.72
CA LEU A 73 1.32 12.00 -16.51
C LEU A 73 1.39 13.34 -17.25
N PRO A 74 0.90 13.42 -18.51
CA PRO A 74 0.93 14.67 -19.25
C PRO A 74 0.03 15.70 -18.57
N MET A 75 0.59 16.89 -18.35
CA MET A 75 -0.17 18.05 -17.90
C MET A 75 -0.62 18.84 -19.13
N PRO A 76 -1.89 19.29 -19.20
CA PRO A 76 -2.42 19.98 -20.38
C PRO A 76 -1.68 21.28 -20.74
N ASN A 77 -0.89 21.85 -19.81
CA ASN A 77 -0.18 23.12 -19.98
C ASN A 77 1.35 23.02 -19.80
N SER A 78 1.95 21.81 -19.80
CA SER A 78 3.42 21.70 -19.73
C SER A 78 4.04 22.08 -21.08
N LEU A 79 4.39 23.35 -21.24
CA LEU A 79 5.10 23.89 -22.39
C LEU A 79 6.55 23.40 -22.42
N GLY A 80 6.77 22.14 -22.81
CA GLY A 80 8.03 21.66 -23.40
C GLY A 80 9.34 21.83 -22.62
N GLU A 81 9.34 22.32 -21.38
CA GLU A 81 10.53 22.39 -20.54
C GLU A 81 11.08 20.97 -20.36
N PRO A 82 12.37 20.72 -20.66
CA PRO A 82 12.97 19.42 -20.44
C PRO A 82 12.91 19.12 -18.95
N ILE A 83 12.05 18.18 -18.56
CA ILE A 83 12.02 17.69 -17.19
C ILE A 83 13.41 17.09 -16.94
N GLN A 84 14.11 17.54 -15.90
CA GLN A 84 15.44 17.08 -15.46
C GLN A 84 15.44 15.63 -14.95
N LEU A 85 14.58 14.79 -15.51
CA LEU A 85 14.32 13.42 -15.13
C LEU A 85 15.58 12.56 -15.16
N GLU A 86 16.51 12.83 -16.09
CA GLU A 86 17.75 12.06 -16.20
C GLU A 86 18.69 12.26 -15.00
N GLU A 87 18.86 13.50 -14.54
CA GLU A 87 19.76 13.80 -13.41
C GLU A 87 19.18 13.24 -12.10
N ASP A 88 17.88 13.47 -11.86
CA ASP A 88 17.17 13.04 -10.66
C ASP A 88 17.12 11.51 -10.59
N THR A 89 16.75 10.85 -11.69
CA THR A 89 16.70 9.38 -11.76
C THR A 89 18.10 8.77 -11.59
N THR A 90 19.14 9.39 -12.15
CA THR A 90 20.53 8.94 -11.99
C THR A 90 20.97 9.03 -10.54
N SER A 91 20.60 10.11 -9.84
CA SER A 91 20.96 10.31 -8.43
C SER A 91 20.33 9.23 -7.54
N TRP A 92 19.07 8.87 -7.78
CA TRP A 92 18.41 7.76 -7.11
C TRP A 92 19.13 6.45 -7.41
N HIS A 93 19.42 6.16 -8.68
CA HIS A 93 20.07 4.90 -9.09
C HIS A 93 21.44 4.73 -8.41
N ALA A 94 22.21 5.81 -8.29
CA ALA A 94 23.49 5.80 -7.60
C ALA A 94 23.34 5.57 -6.08
N LYS A 95 22.30 6.14 -5.46
CA LYS A 95 22.10 6.08 -4.00
C LYS A 95 21.44 4.79 -3.51
N SER A 96 20.61 4.16 -4.34
CA SER A 96 19.87 2.93 -4.01
C SER A 96 20.19 1.82 -5.01
N PRO A 97 21.43 1.30 -5.00
CA PRO A 97 21.84 0.23 -5.91
C PRO A 97 21.00 -1.02 -5.68
N GLY A 98 20.63 -1.71 -6.76
CA GLY A 98 19.81 -2.93 -6.72
C GLY A 98 18.29 -2.69 -6.72
N TYR A 99 17.83 -1.43 -6.67
CA TYR A 99 16.44 -1.10 -6.93
C TYR A 99 16.17 -0.97 -8.44
N GLN A 100 15.03 -1.50 -8.89
CA GLN A 100 14.55 -1.33 -10.25
C GLN A 100 13.73 -0.04 -10.38
N TYR A 101 14.08 0.80 -11.35
CA TYR A 101 13.38 2.05 -11.66
C TYR A 101 12.29 1.81 -12.69
N ILE A 102 11.06 2.25 -12.39
CA ILE A 102 9.90 2.07 -13.26
C ILE A 102 9.18 3.40 -13.42
N LEU A 103 9.38 4.02 -14.60
CA LEU A 103 8.64 5.19 -15.02
C LEU A 103 7.31 4.78 -15.66
N VAL A 104 6.21 5.27 -15.11
CA VAL A 104 4.85 5.00 -15.60
C VAL A 104 4.27 6.29 -16.17
N GLY A 105 4.22 6.35 -17.50
CA GLY A 105 3.48 7.37 -18.23
C GLY A 105 2.01 6.99 -18.46
N GLU A 106 1.25 7.85 -19.13
CA GLU A 106 -0.20 7.68 -19.34
C GLU A 106 -0.60 6.32 -19.94
N ASN A 107 0.08 5.91 -21.02
CA ASN A 107 -0.19 4.62 -21.66
C ASN A 107 0.21 3.44 -20.77
N GLY A 108 1.25 3.62 -19.94
CA GLY A 108 1.65 2.63 -18.93
C GLY A 108 0.58 2.46 -17.87
N ALA A 109 0.04 3.57 -17.35
CA ALA A 109 -1.05 3.58 -16.39
C ALA A 109 -2.30 2.87 -16.92
N LYS A 110 -2.74 3.22 -18.13
CA LYS A 110 -3.90 2.59 -18.78
C LYS A 110 -3.71 1.06 -18.91
N ARG A 111 -2.55 0.61 -19.37
CA ARG A 111 -2.25 -0.84 -19.49
C ARG A 111 -2.20 -1.53 -18.13
N PHE A 112 -1.60 -0.89 -17.13
CA PHE A 112 -1.52 -1.42 -15.77
C PHE A 112 -2.93 -1.63 -15.19
N LEU A 113 -3.77 -0.60 -15.26
CA LEU A 113 -5.15 -0.67 -14.76
C LEU A 113 -5.99 -1.69 -15.51
N GLN A 114 -5.88 -1.75 -16.84
CA GLN A 114 -6.61 -2.74 -17.61
C GLN A 114 -6.20 -4.18 -17.23
N ARG A 115 -4.90 -4.40 -16.98
CA ARG A 115 -4.38 -5.71 -16.61
C ARG A 115 -4.83 -6.14 -15.20
N HIS A 116 -4.80 -5.23 -14.23
CA HIS A 116 -4.99 -5.56 -12.82
C HIS A 116 -6.42 -5.31 -12.32
N HIS A 117 -7.14 -4.36 -12.91
CA HIS A 117 -8.49 -3.95 -12.51
C HIS A 117 -9.52 -4.01 -13.64
N GLY A 118 -9.16 -4.47 -14.86
CA GLY A 118 -10.08 -4.49 -16.00
C GLY A 118 -11.35 -5.35 -15.83
N LYS A 119 -11.36 -6.28 -14.86
CA LYS A 119 -12.55 -7.06 -14.47
C LYS A 119 -13.33 -6.47 -13.29
N GLN A 120 -12.73 -5.51 -12.58
CA GLN A 120 -13.32 -4.88 -11.41
C GLN A 120 -14.10 -3.65 -11.85
N LEU A 121 -15.43 -3.71 -11.69
CA LEU A 121 -16.31 -2.62 -12.09
C LEU A 121 -15.93 -1.33 -11.34
N GLY A 122 -15.78 -0.23 -12.10
CA GLY A 122 -15.69 1.13 -11.59
C GLY A 122 -14.28 1.67 -11.32
N ILE A 123 -13.23 0.87 -11.12
CA ILE A 123 -11.88 1.43 -10.83
C ILE A 123 -11.29 2.11 -12.06
N THR A 124 -11.29 1.41 -13.21
CA THR A 124 -10.74 1.97 -14.46
C THR A 124 -11.52 3.21 -14.88
N ASP A 125 -12.85 3.17 -14.77
CA ASP A 125 -13.73 4.30 -15.12
C ASP A 125 -13.53 5.47 -14.16
N ALA A 126 -13.49 5.22 -12.86
CA ALA A 126 -13.25 6.26 -11.86
C ALA A 126 -11.91 6.95 -12.10
N TYR A 127 -10.85 6.18 -12.36
CA TYR A 127 -9.54 6.73 -12.69
C TYR A 127 -9.56 7.57 -13.97
N SER A 128 -10.21 7.09 -15.03
CA SER A 128 -10.34 7.81 -16.30
C SER A 128 -11.16 9.10 -16.20
N ASN A 129 -12.08 9.19 -15.24
CA ASN A 129 -12.91 10.37 -15.01
C ASN A 129 -12.23 11.45 -14.16
N ILE A 130 -11.03 11.21 -13.62
CA ILE A 130 -10.28 12.25 -12.90
C ILE A 130 -9.66 13.21 -13.91
N GLU A 131 -10.20 14.43 -14.03
CA GLU A 131 -9.69 15.43 -14.97
C GLU A 131 -8.32 16.01 -14.56
N ASN A 132 -8.14 16.26 -13.27
CA ASN A 132 -6.92 16.83 -12.72
C ASN A 132 -5.75 15.81 -12.76
N ALA A 133 -4.66 16.17 -13.43
CA ALA A 133 -3.51 15.27 -13.63
C ALA A 133 -2.78 14.91 -12.33
N GLU A 134 -2.72 15.83 -11.36
CA GLU A 134 -2.09 15.60 -10.05
C GLU A 134 -2.90 14.58 -9.24
N MET A 135 -4.22 14.79 -9.13
CA MET A 135 -5.13 13.83 -8.49
C MET A 135 -5.09 12.46 -9.16
N ARG A 136 -4.94 12.43 -10.49
CA ARG A 136 -4.82 11.20 -11.25
C ARG A 136 -3.49 10.49 -10.94
N SER A 137 -2.39 11.24 -10.86
CA SER A 137 -1.08 10.71 -10.45
C SER A 137 -1.11 10.14 -9.04
N ASP A 138 -1.71 10.87 -8.09
CA ASP A 138 -1.88 10.42 -6.72
C ASP A 138 -2.72 9.14 -6.63
N SER A 139 -3.81 9.08 -7.39
CA SER A 139 -4.66 7.87 -7.45
C SER A 139 -3.89 6.68 -8.04
N LEU A 140 -3.12 6.92 -9.11
CA LEU A 140 -2.29 5.89 -9.73
C LEU A 140 -1.25 5.34 -8.74
N ARG A 141 -0.62 6.22 -7.95
CA ARG A 141 0.38 5.85 -6.93
C ARG A 141 -0.18 4.80 -5.99
N TYR A 142 -1.37 5.02 -5.43
CA TYR A 142 -1.98 4.06 -4.51
C TYR A 142 -2.33 2.73 -5.19
N LEU A 143 -2.89 2.78 -6.39
CA LEU A 143 -3.27 1.57 -7.14
C LEU A 143 -2.04 0.72 -7.49
N VAL A 144 -0.96 1.38 -7.93
CA VAL A 144 0.29 0.71 -8.28
C VAL A 144 0.99 0.15 -7.06
N LEU A 145 1.12 0.90 -5.96
CA LEU A 145 1.75 0.42 -4.74
C LEU A 145 0.97 -0.73 -4.09
N ASN A 146 -0.36 -0.71 -4.17
CA ASN A 146 -1.20 -1.78 -3.62
C ASN A 146 -0.99 -3.13 -4.34
N ILE A 147 -0.71 -3.12 -5.64
CA ILE A 147 -0.51 -4.34 -6.44
C ILE A 147 0.97 -4.69 -6.58
N GLY A 148 1.81 -3.70 -6.86
CA GLY A 148 3.23 -3.86 -7.17
C GLY A 148 4.12 -3.86 -5.94
N GLY A 149 3.69 -3.26 -4.82
CA GLY A 149 4.56 -2.96 -3.69
C GLY A 149 5.71 -2.03 -4.08
N GLY A 150 6.74 -1.98 -3.23
CA GLY A 150 7.92 -1.13 -3.42
C GLY A 150 7.71 0.29 -2.92
N VAL A 151 8.47 1.23 -3.47
CA VAL A 151 8.45 2.64 -3.04
C VAL A 151 8.12 3.56 -4.21
N HIS A 152 7.53 4.70 -3.88
CA HIS A 152 7.28 5.78 -4.84
C HIS A 152 8.22 6.94 -4.55
N THR A 153 8.69 7.61 -5.60
CA THR A 153 9.34 8.92 -5.50
C THR A 153 8.84 9.83 -6.61
N ASP A 154 8.71 11.12 -6.31
CA ASP A 154 8.37 12.10 -7.34
C ASP A 154 9.57 12.31 -8.28
N THR A 155 9.29 12.69 -9.52
CA THR A 155 10.29 12.79 -10.60
C THR A 155 11.26 13.96 -10.44
N ASP A 156 10.92 14.92 -9.60
CA ASP A 156 11.62 16.17 -9.31
C ASP A 156 12.27 16.16 -7.91
N THR A 157 12.65 14.97 -7.42
CA THR A 157 13.20 14.79 -6.09
C THR A 157 14.57 14.13 -6.11
N PHE A 158 15.42 14.55 -5.17
CA PHE A 158 16.75 14.00 -4.97
C PHE A 158 16.84 13.17 -3.68
N PRO A 159 17.58 12.05 -3.69
CA PRO A 159 17.73 11.20 -2.53
C PRO A 159 18.70 11.78 -1.50
N VAL A 160 18.17 12.20 -0.35
CA VAL A 160 19.03 12.58 0.80
C VAL A 160 19.70 11.33 1.43
N LYS A 161 19.01 10.19 1.43
CA LYS A 161 19.48 8.89 1.96
C LYS A 161 19.07 7.75 1.02
N ALA A 162 19.73 6.59 1.14
CA ALA A 162 19.30 5.39 0.45
C ALA A 162 17.90 4.95 0.93
N ILE A 163 17.15 4.23 0.10
CA ILE A 163 15.80 3.76 0.47
C ILE A 163 15.87 2.81 1.66
N ASP A 164 16.83 1.90 1.66
CA ASP A 164 17.00 0.94 2.77
C ASP A 164 17.17 1.66 4.11
N ASP A 165 17.84 2.82 4.15
CA ASP A 165 18.00 3.62 5.38
C ASP A 165 16.67 4.20 5.90
N ARG A 166 15.63 4.25 5.06
CA ARG A 166 14.29 4.76 5.39
C ARG A 166 13.30 3.66 5.71
N VAL A 167 13.56 2.44 5.23
CA VAL A 167 12.71 1.27 5.47
C VAL A 167 13.14 0.56 6.76
N PRO A 168 12.22 0.20 7.68
CA PRO A 168 12.56 -0.61 8.85
C PRO A 168 13.20 -1.94 8.44
N ILE A 169 14.15 -2.45 9.24
CA ILE A 169 14.99 -3.58 8.84
C ILE A 169 14.20 -4.87 8.59
N GLU A 170 13.10 -5.05 9.31
CA GLU A 170 12.13 -6.14 9.18
C GLU A 170 11.34 -6.14 7.86
N HIS A 171 11.43 -5.06 7.09
CA HIS A 171 10.71 -4.88 5.82
C HIS A 171 11.64 -4.73 4.61
N ARG A 172 12.94 -5.00 4.77
CA ARG A 172 13.92 -4.92 3.68
C ARG A 172 14.09 -6.30 3.02
N ASP A 173 13.95 -6.34 1.70
CA ASP A 173 14.23 -7.50 0.84
C ASP A 173 15.75 -7.70 0.62
#